data_AF-A0A0K2JAT5-F1
#
_entry.id   AF-A0A0K2JAT5-F1
#
_cell.length_a   1.000
_cell.length_b   1.000
_cell.length_c   1.000
_cell.angle_alpha   90.00
_cell.angle_beta   90.00
_cell.angle_gamma   90.00
#
_symmetry.space_group_name_H-M   'P 1'
#
loop_
_entity.id
_entity.type
_entity.pdbx_description
1 polymer ?
#
loop_
_entity_poly.entity_id
_entity_poly.type
_entity_poly.pdbx_seq_one_letter_code
_entity_poly.pdbx_strand_id
1 'polypeptide(L)'
;MKKIFKLFQEKNSNVVGIEYSSELQKNYFQFVESQYKKGLRQVIVTSKLMLKIIEEYFLNQNYRIIDINLGEEDFEMKDEIDNILKMIEKDRGKFFYLLKRLEFISNNSSIDIEYINLSSNSPKNGKYITFTIKVNGIVIIEDDLEEIEIKKILELVEKVI
;
A
#
# COMPACT_ATOMS: atom_id res chain seq x y z
N MET A 1 -7.54 -14.36 7.65
CA MET A 1 -7.23 -15.13 6.42
C MET A 1 -6.33 -14.27 5.54
N LYS A 2 -5.63 -14.78 4.51
CA LYS A 2 -4.85 -13.94 3.59
C LYS A 2 -5.58 -13.82 2.25
N LYS A 3 -5.98 -12.60 1.87
CA LYS A 3 -6.51 -12.30 0.54
C LYS A 3 -5.60 -11.34 -0.19
N ILE A 4 -5.58 -11.48 -1.51
CA ILE A 4 -4.75 -10.68 -2.40
C ILE A 4 -5.67 -10.10 -3.47
N PHE A 5 -5.53 -8.81 -3.73
CA PHE A 5 -6.29 -8.09 -4.74
C PHE A 5 -5.31 -7.40 -5.69
N LYS A 6 -5.71 -7.26 -6.96
CA LYS A 6 -5.06 -6.38 -7.92
C LYS A 6 -6.03 -5.24 -8.24
N LEU A 7 -5.54 -4.02 -8.11
CA LEU A 7 -6.32 -2.81 -8.36
C LEU A 7 -6.40 -2.51 -9.86
N PHE A 8 -7.62 -2.19 -10.30
CA PHE A 8 -7.91 -1.73 -11.65
C PHE A 8 -8.84 -0.52 -11.61
N GLN A 9 -8.75 0.31 -12.64
CA GLN A 9 -9.60 1.46 -12.86
C GLN A 9 -10.60 1.15 -13.98
N GLU A 10 -11.85 1.53 -13.75
CA GLU A 10 -12.94 1.51 -14.72
C GLU A 10 -12.95 2.80 -15.57
N LYS A 11 -13.74 2.81 -16.66
CA LYS A 11 -13.81 3.97 -17.57
C LYS A 11 -14.38 5.24 -16.92
N ASN A 12 -15.18 5.10 -15.88
CA ASN A 12 -15.78 6.20 -15.10
C ASN A 12 -14.88 6.64 -13.93
N SER A 13 -13.61 6.25 -13.94
CA SER A 13 -12.61 6.52 -12.91
C SER A 13 -12.79 5.78 -11.58
N ASN A 14 -13.84 4.97 -11.42
CA ASN A 14 -13.99 4.09 -10.26
C ASN A 14 -12.82 3.12 -10.14
N VAL A 15 -12.41 2.81 -8.91
CA VAL A 15 -11.34 1.84 -8.66
C VAL A 15 -11.92 0.55 -8.06
N VAL A 16 -11.56 -0.58 -8.65
CA VAL A 16 -12.02 -1.91 -8.24
C VAL A 16 -10.84 -2.81 -7.88
N GLY A 17 -11.02 -3.59 -6.80
CA GLY A 17 -10.07 -4.62 -6.39
C GLY A 17 -10.55 -5.98 -6.90
N ILE A 18 -9.81 -6.57 -7.83
CA ILE A 18 -10.11 -7.92 -8.32
C ILE A 18 -9.28 -8.92 -7.53
N GLU A 19 -9.93 -9.92 -6.93
CA GLU A 19 -9.23 -10.97 -6.18
C GLU A 19 -8.20 -11.67 -7.07
N TYR A 20 -6.98 -11.77 -6.57
CA TYR A 20 -5.79 -12.21 -7.29
C TYR A 20 -5.20 -13.45 -6.65
N SER A 21 -5.89 -14.58 -6.88
CA SER A 21 -5.55 -15.88 -6.31
C SER A 21 -4.15 -16.36 -6.72
N SER A 22 -3.62 -17.32 -5.96
CA SER A 22 -2.31 -17.94 -6.22
C SER A 22 -2.21 -18.59 -7.61
N GLU A 23 -3.34 -19.01 -8.19
CA GLU A 23 -3.37 -19.56 -9.55
C GLU A 23 -3.22 -18.46 -10.60
N LEU A 24 -3.92 -17.34 -10.44
CA LEU A 24 -3.79 -16.17 -11.31
C LEU A 24 -2.40 -15.53 -11.22
N GLN A 25 -1.72 -15.69 -10.08
CA GLN A 25 -0.31 -15.28 -9.89
C GLN A 25 0.66 -15.98 -10.83
N LYS A 26 0.42 -17.26 -11.14
CA LYS A 26 1.26 -18.01 -12.08
C LYS A 26 1.16 -17.48 -13.51
N ASN A 27 0.04 -16.81 -13.84
CA ASN A 27 -0.27 -16.31 -15.18
C ASN A 27 -0.59 -14.80 -15.15
N TYR A 28 0.23 -14.00 -14.46
CA TYR A 28 0.02 -12.55 -14.28
C TYR A 28 -0.33 -11.82 -15.58
N PHE A 29 0.45 -12.05 -16.64
CA PHE A 29 0.23 -11.37 -17.92
C PHE A 29 -1.12 -11.69 -18.55
N GLN A 30 -1.53 -12.97 -18.55
CA GLN A 30 -2.84 -13.39 -19.08
C GLN A 30 -3.97 -12.82 -18.23
N PHE A 31 -3.82 -12.81 -16.91
CA PHE A 31 -4.79 -12.20 -16.01
C PHE A 31 -4.99 -10.71 -16.31
N VAL A 32 -3.90 -9.94 -16.39
CA VAL A 32 -3.94 -8.51 -16.72
C VAL A 32 -4.55 -8.27 -18.11
N GLU A 33 -4.15 -9.05 -19.11
CA GLU A 33 -4.69 -8.94 -20.47
C GLU A 33 -6.21 -9.20 -20.49
N SER A 34 -6.68 -10.19 -19.72
CA SER A 34 -8.11 -10.49 -19.62
C SER A 34 -8.91 -9.33 -18.99
N GLN A 35 -8.35 -8.61 -18.02
CA GLN A 35 -8.99 -7.42 -17.45
C GLN A 35 -8.95 -6.24 -18.43
N TYR A 36 -7.85 -6.08 -19.17
CA TYR A 36 -7.75 -5.06 -20.22
C TYR A 36 -8.85 -5.25 -21.29
N LYS A 37 -9.11 -6.50 -21.70
CA LYS A 37 -10.19 -6.84 -22.64
C LYS A 37 -11.59 -6.52 -22.11
N LYS A 38 -11.77 -6.48 -20.78
CA LYS A 38 -13.00 -6.01 -20.12
C LYS A 38 -13.09 -4.48 -20.03
N GLY A 39 -12.11 -3.75 -20.57
CA GLY A 39 -12.07 -2.28 -20.54
C GLY A 39 -11.43 -1.71 -19.28
N LEU A 40 -10.85 -2.55 -18.42
CA LEU A 40 -10.16 -2.11 -17.20
C LEU A 40 -8.73 -1.65 -17.52
N ARG A 41 -8.20 -0.76 -16.68
CA ARG A 41 -6.80 -0.31 -16.72
C ARG A 41 -6.13 -0.61 -15.38
N GLN A 42 -4.85 -0.99 -15.40
CA GLN A 42 -4.14 -1.27 -14.16
C GLN A 42 -3.94 0.04 -13.39
N VAL A 43 -4.15 0.00 -12.08
CA VAL A 43 -3.76 1.08 -11.19
C VAL A 43 -2.28 0.91 -10.83
N ILE A 44 -1.51 1.98 -11.03
CA ILE A 44 -0.16 2.12 -10.49
C ILE A 44 -0.25 2.97 -9.24
N VAL A 45 0.19 2.39 -8.11
CA VAL A 45 0.20 3.07 -6.82
C VAL A 45 1.50 3.85 -6.70
N THR A 46 1.48 5.07 -7.23
CA THR A 46 2.64 5.98 -7.19
C THR A 46 3.12 6.25 -5.77
N SER A 47 4.38 6.64 -5.60
CA SER A 47 4.95 7.05 -4.31
C SER A 47 4.11 8.14 -3.62
N LYS A 48 3.58 9.11 -4.38
CA LYS A 48 2.63 10.12 -3.88
C LYS A 48 1.36 9.51 -3.28
N LEU A 49 0.80 8.49 -3.92
CA LEU A 49 -0.38 7.79 -3.44
C LEU A 49 -0.06 6.92 -2.22
N MET A 50 1.09 6.22 -2.22
CA MET A 50 1.58 5.49 -1.04
C MET A 50 1.68 6.40 0.19
N LEU A 51 2.21 7.62 0.03
CA LEU A 51 2.33 8.58 1.12
C LEU A 51 0.97 9.01 1.68
N LYS A 52 -0.01 9.26 0.81
CA LYS A 52 -1.39 9.55 1.23
C LYS A 52 -2.03 8.38 1.98
N ILE A 53 -1.76 7.15 1.54
CA ILE A 53 -2.21 5.93 2.23
C ILE A 53 -1.58 5.86 3.61
N ILE A 54 -0.26 6.01 3.71
CA ILE A 54 0.44 6.01 5.01
C ILE A 54 -0.16 7.09 5.92
N GLU A 55 -0.32 8.32 5.42
CA GLU A 55 -0.84 9.46 6.18
C GLU A 55 -2.24 9.17 6.74
N GLU A 56 -3.19 8.77 5.88
CA GLU A 56 -4.56 8.46 6.29
C GLU A 56 -4.61 7.34 7.33
N TYR A 57 -3.89 6.23 7.10
CA TYR A 57 -3.93 5.09 8.00
C TYR A 57 -3.22 5.36 9.33
N PHE A 58 -2.09 6.04 9.28
CA PHE A 58 -1.31 6.35 10.47
C PHE A 58 -1.98 7.43 11.33
N LEU A 59 -2.42 8.53 10.73
CA LEU A 59 -2.99 9.66 11.47
C LEU A 59 -4.46 9.44 11.87
N ASN A 60 -5.28 8.94 10.94
CA ASN A 60 -6.74 8.93 11.12
C ASN A 60 -7.29 7.56 11.52
N GLN A 61 -6.62 6.46 11.15
CA GLN A 61 -7.11 5.10 11.43
C GLN A 61 -6.35 4.36 12.54
N ASN A 62 -5.36 5.01 13.18
CA ASN A 62 -4.56 4.44 14.27
C ASN A 62 -3.81 3.16 13.86
N TYR A 63 -3.17 3.16 12.70
CA TYR A 63 -2.25 2.09 12.26
C TYR A 63 -0.80 2.45 12.64
N ARG A 64 0.06 1.44 12.64
CA ARG A 64 1.51 1.55 12.62
C ARG A 64 2.05 1.10 11.27
N ILE A 65 3.20 1.66 10.94
CA ILE A 65 3.98 1.30 9.76
C ILE A 65 4.92 0.18 10.21
N ILE A 66 4.79 -0.99 9.61
CA ILE A 66 5.66 -2.13 9.89
C ILE A 66 6.91 -2.03 9.04
N ASP A 67 6.73 -1.74 7.74
CA ASP A 67 7.82 -1.76 6.77
C ASP A 67 7.53 -0.84 5.60
N ILE A 68 8.59 -0.27 5.04
CA ILE A 68 8.60 0.46 3.77
C ILE A 68 9.81 -0.03 2.99
N ASN A 69 9.56 -0.41 1.74
CA ASN A 69 10.60 -0.84 0.83
C ASN A 69 10.66 0.14 -0.35
N LEU A 70 11.85 0.67 -0.57
CA LEU A 70 12.22 1.48 -1.72
C LEU A 70 12.90 0.51 -2.69
N GLY A 71 12.45 0.43 -3.95
CA GLY A 71 12.79 -0.67 -4.87
C GLY A 71 14.27 -0.77 -5.31
N GLU A 72 15.18 -0.11 -4.60
CA GLU A 72 16.63 -0.20 -4.75
C GLU A 72 17.28 -0.77 -3.47
N GLU A 73 18.27 -1.65 -3.64
CA GLU A 73 19.07 -2.23 -2.55
C GLU A 73 20.09 -1.22 -1.97
N ASP A 74 19.67 0.02 -1.72
CA ASP A 74 20.47 0.98 -0.97
C ASP A 74 20.27 0.75 0.53
N PHE A 75 21.20 -0.04 1.10
CA PHE A 75 21.21 -0.36 2.52
C PHE A 75 21.25 0.89 3.41
N GLU A 76 21.89 1.99 2.98
CA GLU A 76 21.96 3.22 3.76
C GLU A 76 20.59 3.89 3.86
N MET A 77 19.86 3.97 2.74
CA MET A 77 18.49 4.49 2.74
C MET A 77 17.55 3.62 3.56
N LYS A 78 17.67 2.29 3.44
CA LYS A 78 16.85 1.36 4.21
C LYS A 78 17.10 1.53 5.72
N ASP A 79 18.35 1.58 6.13
CA ASP A 79 18.73 1.80 7.53
C ASP A 79 18.21 3.14 8.06
N GLU A 80 18.27 4.20 7.25
CA GLU A 80 17.71 5.50 7.61
C GLU A 80 16.20 5.42 7.86
N ILE A 81 15.44 4.83 6.94
CA ILE A 81 13.98 4.66 7.07
C ILE A 81 13.66 3.82 8.31
N ASP A 82 14.35 2.70 8.52
CA ASP A 82 14.13 1.81 9.66
C ASP A 82 14.44 2.52 11.00
N ASN A 83 15.44 3.40 11.04
CA ASN A 83 15.71 4.23 12.20
C ASN A 83 14.59 5.24 12.48
N ILE A 84 14.03 5.86 11.43
CA ILE A 84 12.87 6.74 11.57
C ILE A 84 11.65 5.96 12.07
N LEU A 85 11.39 4.75 11.56
CA LEU A 85 10.30 3.89 12.03
C LEU A 85 10.43 3.54 13.52
N LYS A 86 11.63 3.15 13.98
CA LYS A 86 11.92 2.92 15.41
C LYS A 86 11.68 4.18 16.27
N MET A 87 11.95 5.36 15.72
CA MET A 87 11.67 6.62 16.39
C MET A 87 10.17 6.89 16.52
N ILE A 88 9.39 6.57 15.49
CA ILE A 88 7.93 6.71 15.44
C ILE A 88 7.23 5.76 16.42
N GLU A 89 7.75 4.54 16.60
CA GLU A 89 7.20 3.60 17.59
C GLU A 89 7.27 4.15 19.01
N LYS A 90 8.33 4.92 19.32
CA LYS A 90 8.51 5.56 20.63
C LYS A 90 7.72 6.87 20.75
N ASP A 91 7.52 7.56 19.64
CA ASP A 91 6.89 8.86 19.58
C ASP A 91 6.24 9.08 18.21
N ARG A 92 4.91 8.89 18.15
CA ARG A 92 4.11 9.07 16.91
C ARG A 92 4.24 10.48 16.35
N GLY A 93 4.60 11.48 17.15
CA GLY A 93 4.86 12.85 16.71
C GLY A 93 6.02 12.96 15.71
N LYS A 94 6.89 11.95 15.64
CA LYS A 94 8.02 11.91 14.69
C LYS A 94 7.62 11.48 13.27
N PHE A 95 6.35 11.17 13.05
CA PHE A 95 5.83 10.75 11.75
C PHE A 95 6.13 11.75 10.62
N PHE A 96 6.10 13.05 10.89
CA PHE A 96 6.39 14.05 9.86
C PHE A 96 7.82 13.96 9.30
N TYR A 97 8.79 13.43 10.07
CA TYR A 97 10.14 13.22 9.58
C TYR A 97 10.16 12.15 8.49
N LEU A 98 9.39 11.06 8.67
CA LEU A 98 9.24 10.02 7.67
C LEU A 98 8.59 10.56 6.40
N LEU A 99 7.47 11.29 6.53
CA LEU A 99 6.79 11.87 5.37
C LEU A 99 7.73 12.77 4.57
N LYS A 100 8.39 13.74 5.23
CA LYS A 100 9.34 14.63 4.55
C LYS A 100 10.48 13.87 3.88
N ARG A 101 11.00 12.82 4.52
CA ARG A 101 12.10 12.05 3.95
C ARG A 101 11.65 11.27 2.71
N LEU A 102 10.51 10.58 2.77
CA LEU A 102 9.97 9.85 1.63
C LEU A 102 9.53 10.78 0.49
N GLU A 103 8.96 11.95 0.79
CA GLU A 103 8.67 12.98 -0.21
C GLU A 103 9.95 13.48 -0.90
N PHE A 104 11.02 13.70 -0.13
CA PHE A 104 12.30 14.10 -0.70
C PHE A 104 12.83 13.03 -1.65
N ILE A 105 12.82 11.76 -1.24
CA ILE A 105 13.25 10.63 -2.07
C ILE A 105 12.40 10.58 -3.35
N SER A 106 11.08 10.52 -3.21
CA SER A 106 10.16 10.43 -4.36
C SER A 106 10.26 11.61 -5.35
N ASN A 107 10.71 12.79 -4.92
CA ASN A 107 10.81 13.97 -5.78
C ASN A 107 12.21 14.20 -6.36
N ASN A 108 13.26 13.73 -5.70
CA ASN A 108 14.65 14.09 -6.04
C ASN A 108 15.51 12.88 -6.44
N SER A 109 15.00 11.66 -6.29
CA SER A 109 15.65 10.46 -6.81
C SER A 109 14.73 9.75 -7.81
N SER A 110 15.31 8.86 -8.61
CA SER A 110 14.55 7.97 -9.49
C SER A 110 13.97 6.76 -8.73
N ILE A 111 13.98 6.80 -7.39
CA ILE A 111 13.64 5.68 -6.52
C ILE A 111 12.17 5.77 -6.16
N ASP A 112 11.43 4.71 -6.48
CA ASP A 112 10.03 4.55 -6.10
C ASP A 112 9.87 3.69 -4.85
N ILE A 113 8.78 3.93 -4.12
CA ILE A 113 8.33 3.06 -3.04
C ILE A 113 7.77 1.77 -3.67
N GLU A 114 8.47 0.65 -3.52
CA GLU A 114 8.02 -0.64 -4.02
C GLU A 114 6.78 -1.12 -3.27
N TYR A 115 6.81 -1.03 -1.93
CA TYR A 115 5.66 -1.34 -1.10
C TYR A 115 5.68 -0.66 0.27
N ILE A 116 4.49 -0.60 0.87
CA ILE A 116 4.28 -0.22 2.28
C ILE A 116 3.55 -1.35 2.99
N ASN A 117 3.91 -1.63 4.24
CA ASN A 117 3.22 -2.59 5.11
C ASN A 117 2.73 -1.88 6.37
N LEU A 118 1.43 -2.01 6.65
CA LEU A 118 0.73 -1.32 7.73
C LEU A 118 -0.03 -2.34 8.57
N SER A 119 -0.13 -2.08 9.88
CA SER A 119 -0.94 -2.88 10.79
C SER A 119 -1.70 -2.03 11.78
N SER A 120 -2.90 -2.46 12.18
CA SER A 120 -3.67 -1.76 13.19
C SER A 120 -2.89 -1.71 14.52
N ASN A 121 -3.01 -0.63 15.30
CA ASN A 121 -2.39 -0.57 16.62
C ASN A 121 -3.17 -1.34 17.69
N SER A 122 -4.43 -1.67 17.41
CA SER A 122 -5.27 -2.42 18.32
C SER A 122 -5.88 -3.61 17.59
N PRO A 123 -5.94 -4.78 18.24
CA PRO A 123 -6.57 -5.94 17.63
C PRO A 123 -8.08 -5.72 17.53
N LYS A 124 -8.67 -6.10 16.40
CA LYS A 124 -10.12 -6.29 16.26
C LYS A 124 -10.41 -7.79 16.36
N ASN A 125 -11.35 -8.18 17.20
CA ASN A 125 -11.67 -9.60 17.45
C ASN A 125 -10.43 -10.45 17.81
N GLY A 126 -9.48 -9.87 18.55
CA GLY A 126 -8.25 -10.58 18.97
C GLY A 126 -7.15 -10.70 17.91
N LYS A 127 -7.33 -10.13 16.71
CA LYS A 127 -6.30 -10.12 15.65
C LYS A 127 -5.99 -8.71 15.18
N TYR A 128 -4.73 -8.47 14.82
CA TYR A 128 -4.35 -7.24 14.15
C TYR A 128 -4.71 -7.32 12.67
N ILE A 129 -5.21 -6.22 12.12
CA ILE A 129 -5.39 -6.09 10.67
C ILE A 129 -4.04 -5.70 10.10
N THR A 130 -3.52 -6.46 9.16
CA THR A 130 -2.28 -6.12 8.47
C THR A 130 -2.52 -6.08 6.97
N PHE A 131 -1.98 -5.09 6.27
CA PHE A 131 -2.02 -5.08 4.82
C PHE A 131 -0.73 -4.55 4.20
N THR A 132 -0.46 -4.98 2.98
CA THR A 132 0.61 -4.49 2.12
C THR A 132 0.02 -3.91 0.85
N ILE A 133 0.51 -2.75 0.41
CA ILE A 133 0.20 -2.20 -0.91
C ILE A 133 1.51 -2.07 -1.68
N LYS A 134 1.51 -2.54 -2.92
CA LYS A 134 2.67 -2.49 -3.82
C LYS A 134 2.47 -1.47 -4.94
N VAL A 135 3.56 -0.95 -5.50
CA VAL A 135 3.56 0.02 -6.61
C VAL A 135 2.75 -0.45 -7.81
N ASN A 136 2.75 -1.75 -8.08
CA ASN A 136 1.96 -2.34 -9.15
C ASN A 136 0.47 -2.48 -8.81
N GLY A 137 -0.03 -1.93 -7.71
CA GLY A 137 -1.44 -2.04 -7.33
C GLY A 137 -1.85 -3.42 -6.82
N ILE A 138 -0.92 -4.25 -6.37
CA ILE A 138 -1.26 -5.43 -5.56
C ILE A 138 -1.50 -5.00 -4.11
N VAL A 139 -2.62 -5.43 -3.55
CA VAL A 139 -3.00 -5.26 -2.15
C VAL A 139 -3.09 -6.62 -1.50
N ILE A 140 -2.40 -6.82 -0.39
CA ILE A 140 -2.41 -8.06 0.37
C ILE A 140 -3.01 -7.74 1.73
N ILE A 141 -4.09 -8.41 2.13
CA ILE A 141 -4.77 -8.16 3.41
C ILE A 141 -4.77 -9.45 4.22
N GLU A 142 -4.28 -9.37 5.45
CA GLU A 142 -4.21 -10.46 6.42
C GLU A 142 -5.18 -10.15 7.58
N ASP A 143 -6.46 -10.44 7.35
CA ASP A 143 -7.57 -10.23 8.27
C ASP A 143 -8.77 -11.13 7.86
N ASP A 144 -9.78 -11.23 8.72
CA ASP A 144 -11.09 -11.82 8.43
C ASP A 144 -12.14 -10.73 8.07
N LEU A 145 -11.78 -9.43 8.13
CA LEU A 145 -12.59 -8.28 7.69
C LEU A 145 -12.02 -7.63 6.41
N GLU A 146 -11.41 -8.43 5.53
CA GLU A 146 -10.70 -7.92 4.38
C GLU A 146 -11.57 -7.14 3.38
N GLU A 147 -12.87 -7.44 3.31
CA GLU A 147 -13.83 -6.71 2.47
C GLU A 147 -14.00 -5.25 2.89
N ILE A 148 -13.97 -4.98 4.20
CA ILE A 148 -14.05 -3.61 4.73
C ILE A 148 -12.75 -2.88 4.42
N GLU A 149 -11.62 -3.57 4.60
CA GLU A 149 -10.30 -2.97 4.44
C GLU A 149 -9.98 -2.66 2.97
N ILE A 150 -10.29 -3.57 2.04
CA ILE A 150 -10.12 -3.29 0.61
C ILE A 150 -11.00 -2.12 0.18
N LYS A 151 -12.25 -2.03 0.66
CA LYS A 151 -13.16 -0.92 0.29
C LYS A 151 -12.58 0.44 0.67
N LYS A 152 -12.01 0.57 1.87
CA LYS A 152 -11.34 1.81 2.31
C LYS A 152 -10.15 2.17 1.43
N ILE A 153 -9.33 1.17 1.07
CA ILE A 153 -8.19 1.36 0.18
C ILE A 153 -8.68 1.85 -1.19
N LEU A 154 -9.71 1.22 -1.77
CA LEU A 154 -10.29 1.63 -3.05
C LEU A 154 -10.79 3.08 -3.01
N GLU A 155 -11.55 3.45 -1.98
CA GLU A 155 -12.05 4.83 -1.79
C GLU A 155 -10.93 5.86 -1.67
N LEU A 156 -9.82 5.50 -1.02
CA LEU A 156 -8.67 6.39 -0.89
C LEU A 156 -7.90 6.54 -2.20
N VAL A 157 -7.72 5.44 -2.93
CA VAL A 157 -7.05 5.44 -4.24
C VAL A 157 -7.87 6.24 -5.27
N GLU A 158 -9.19 6.06 -5.29
CA GLU A 158 -10.10 6.75 -6.19
C GLU A 158 -10.11 8.27 -5.98
N LYS A 159 -9.94 8.77 -4.75
CA LYS A 159 -9.86 10.21 -4.46
C LYS A 159 -8.59 10.88 -5.01
N VAL A 160 -7.60 10.11 -5.45
CA VAL A 160 -6.27 10.62 -5.82
C VAL A 160 -6.00 10.50 -7.32
N ILE A 161 -6.64 9.55 -7.99
CA ILE A 161 -6.45 9.26 -9.42
C ILE A 161 -7.43 10.06 -10.28
#